data_AF-A0A6B1APZ3-F1
#
_entry.id   AF-A0A6B1APZ3-F1
#
_cell.length_a   1.000
_cell.length_b   1.000
_cell.length_c   1.000
_cell.angle_alpha   90.00
_cell.angle_beta   90.00
_cell.angle_gamma   90.00
#
_symmetry.space_group_name_H-M   'P 1'
#
loop_
_entity.id
_entity.type
_entity.pdbx_description
1 polymer ?
#
loop_
_entity_poly.entity_id
_entity_poly.type
_entity_poly.pdbx_seq_one_letter_code
_entity_poly.pdbx_strand_id
1 'polypeptide(L)'
;MKINNSQVMMVLVLLTGAVAGPAFSQDSQVNAEPEASLQAHAGDESAQLPYVTIEEIRVTAERSAFVLRQQLEVAREDFYASYNDVNDVDEFDINCKKTDWTHTRIQEQICLPVFFERAVADEAQMGLINGDFVMIALSSLAKAERRRFEQLQNHVLQVALEYPYLANSMLEMGKIQAALTIKKEECMARPGFLGIFRLCR
;
A
#
# COMPACT_ATOMS: atom_id res chain seq x y z
N MET A 1 8.08 -18.28 -21.04
CA MET A 1 8.40 -17.11 -20.20
C MET A 1 7.11 -16.69 -19.51
N LYS A 2 6.89 -17.13 -18.25
CA LYS A 2 5.63 -16.85 -17.51
C LYS A 2 5.76 -15.50 -16.82
N ILE A 3 5.05 -14.50 -17.32
CA ILE A 3 4.94 -13.18 -16.69
C ILE A 3 3.69 -13.24 -15.80
N ASN A 4 3.89 -13.16 -14.49
CA ASN A 4 2.81 -13.15 -13.51
C ASN A 4 2.06 -11.81 -13.55
N ASN A 5 0.73 -11.85 -13.45
CA ASN A 5 -0.21 -10.70 -13.46
C ASN A 5 -0.02 -9.68 -12.31
N SER A 6 1.06 -9.79 -11.53
CA SER A 6 1.40 -8.88 -10.43
C SER A 6 2.16 -7.61 -10.90
N GLN A 7 2.55 -7.53 -12.18
CA GLN A 7 3.39 -6.45 -12.72
C GLN A 7 2.64 -5.20 -13.16
N VAL A 8 1.31 -5.20 -13.15
CA VAL A 8 0.53 -4.00 -13.52
C VAL A 8 0.45 -3.00 -12.35
N MET A 9 0.83 -3.38 -11.13
CA MET A 9 0.71 -2.54 -9.93
C MET A 9 2.04 -1.97 -9.40
N MET A 10 3.13 -2.00 -10.18
CA MET A 10 4.44 -1.56 -9.71
C MET A 10 5.21 -0.79 -10.79
N VAL A 11 4.68 0.36 -11.18
CA VAL A 11 5.46 1.40 -11.88
C VAL A 11 5.40 2.66 -11.02
N LEU A 12 6.02 2.59 -9.85
CA LEU A 12 6.50 3.77 -9.14
C LEU A 12 7.74 3.34 -8.35
N VAL A 13 8.78 4.17 -8.41
CA VAL A 13 10.06 4.05 -7.71
C VAL A 13 11.14 3.22 -8.41
N LEU A 14 11.85 3.86 -9.35
CA LEU A 14 13.30 3.66 -9.49
C LEU A 14 13.98 5.03 -9.71
N LEU A 15 14.23 5.73 -8.61
CA LEU A 15 15.26 6.78 -8.53
C LEU A 15 16.15 6.45 -7.33
N THR A 16 17.17 5.60 -7.52
CA THR A 16 18.28 5.51 -6.56
C THR A 16 19.35 6.50 -6.99
N GLY A 17 19.32 7.67 -6.36
CA GLY A 17 20.41 8.64 -6.41
C GLY A 17 21.61 8.13 -5.61
N ALA A 18 22.78 8.18 -6.23
CA ALA A 18 24.06 8.13 -5.55
C ALA A 18 24.37 9.53 -5.04
N VAL A 19 24.52 9.70 -3.73
CA VAL A 19 25.36 10.76 -3.16
C VAL A 19 26.03 10.23 -1.89
N ALA A 20 27.35 10.26 -1.92
CA ALA A 20 28.23 9.88 -0.85
C ALA A 20 28.61 11.09 0.01
N GLY A 21 28.73 10.86 1.31
CA GLY A 21 29.54 11.65 2.26
C GLY A 21 28.74 12.44 3.32
N PRO A 22 29.39 12.83 4.44
CA PRO A 22 30.33 12.04 5.25
C PRO A 22 29.92 11.97 6.74
N ALA A 23 30.62 11.09 7.45
CA ALA A 23 30.53 10.83 8.87
C ALA A 23 30.88 12.03 9.76
N PHE A 24 30.21 12.13 10.91
CA PHE A 24 30.72 12.81 12.10
C PHE A 24 30.47 11.96 13.34
N SER A 25 31.56 11.54 13.97
CA SER A 25 31.62 11.06 15.36
C SER A 25 32.02 12.22 16.26
N GLN A 26 31.50 12.27 17.49
CA GLN A 26 32.26 12.72 18.66
C GLN A 26 31.59 12.30 19.98
N ASP A 27 32.31 11.44 20.70
CA ASP A 27 32.22 11.18 22.14
C ASP A 27 32.57 12.43 22.95
N SER A 28 32.00 12.57 24.15
CA SER A 28 32.75 12.92 25.38
C SER A 28 31.88 12.81 26.64
N GLN A 29 32.28 11.90 27.54
CA GLN A 29 31.92 11.88 28.96
C GLN A 29 32.82 12.84 29.75
N VAL A 30 32.30 13.50 30.80
CA VAL A 30 33.10 13.92 31.97
C VAL A 30 32.27 13.78 33.25
N ASN A 31 32.88 13.15 34.25
CA ASN A 31 32.37 12.80 35.56
C ASN A 31 32.47 13.92 36.62
N ALA A 32 31.68 13.73 37.68
CA ALA A 32 31.94 13.99 39.10
C ALA A 32 31.80 15.41 39.71
N GLU A 33 30.82 15.48 40.62
CA GLU A 33 30.62 16.25 41.88
C GLU A 33 31.90 16.58 42.70
N PRO A 34 31.90 17.47 43.75
CA PRO A 34 30.97 17.35 44.91
C PRO A 34 30.68 18.56 45.86
N GLU A 35 29.71 18.30 46.79
CA GLU A 35 29.38 18.86 48.15
C GLU A 35 28.89 20.34 48.31
N ALA A 36 28.05 20.77 49.26
CA ALA A 36 27.61 20.21 50.55
C ALA A 36 26.33 20.90 51.12
N SER A 37 25.53 20.11 51.86
CA SER A 37 24.72 20.43 53.07
C SER A 37 23.53 21.44 52.95
N LEU A 38 22.36 21.25 53.58
CA LEU A 38 22.14 20.92 54.99
C LEU A 38 20.64 20.61 55.28
N GLN A 39 20.40 19.60 56.13
CA GLN A 39 19.29 19.40 57.08
C GLN A 39 17.88 18.97 56.64
N ALA A 40 17.56 17.74 57.04
CA ALA A 40 16.21 17.21 57.26
C ALA A 40 15.62 17.71 58.59
N HIS A 41 14.31 17.94 58.64
CA HIS A 41 13.48 17.78 59.84
C HIS A 41 12.20 17.05 59.45
N ALA A 42 12.01 15.89 60.09
CA ALA A 42 10.94 14.95 59.87
C ALA A 42 9.62 15.43 60.51
N GLY A 43 8.52 15.09 59.86
CA GLY A 43 7.20 15.11 60.48
C GLY A 43 6.08 15.33 59.47
N ASP A 44 5.74 14.30 58.70
CA ASP A 44 4.32 14.01 58.48
C ASP A 44 4.11 12.52 58.18
N GLU A 45 3.14 11.97 58.88
CA GLU A 45 2.70 10.58 58.85
C GLU A 45 1.82 10.38 57.61
N SER A 46 2.42 10.29 56.42
CA SER A 46 1.67 9.90 55.23
C SER A 46 1.65 8.38 55.13
N ALA A 47 0.53 7.78 55.51
CA ALA A 47 0.24 6.37 55.25
C ALA A 47 0.60 6.02 53.80
N GLN A 48 1.63 5.19 53.63
CA GLN A 48 2.11 4.76 52.32
C GLN A 48 1.06 3.81 51.73
N LEU A 49 0.16 4.34 50.91
CA LEU A 49 -0.66 3.49 50.05
C LEU A 49 0.31 2.71 49.15
N PRO A 50 0.20 1.37 49.09
CA PRO A 50 1.06 0.60 48.21
C PRO A 50 0.78 1.09 46.79
N TYR A 51 1.79 1.73 46.18
CA TYR A 51 1.72 2.08 44.77
C TYR A 51 1.71 0.75 44.01
N VAL A 52 0.56 0.43 43.42
CA VAL A 52 0.50 -0.68 42.47
C VAL A 52 1.14 -0.14 41.19
N THR A 53 2.34 -0.61 40.85
CA THR A 53 2.90 -0.43 39.51
C THR A 53 1.94 -1.07 38.52
N ILE A 54 1.24 -0.23 37.75
CA ILE A 54 0.37 -0.69 36.68
C ILE A 54 1.28 -1.08 35.51
N GLU A 55 1.36 -2.37 35.24
CA GLU A 55 2.03 -2.90 34.05
C GLU A 55 1.34 -2.36 32.78
N GLU A 56 2.09 -1.69 31.89
CA GLU A 56 1.59 -1.31 30.55
C GLU A 56 1.52 -2.57 29.68
N ILE A 57 0.32 -3.11 29.48
CA ILE A 57 0.11 -4.16 28.48
C ILE A 57 -0.01 -3.49 27.11
N ARG A 58 1.10 -3.43 26.37
CA ARG A 58 1.10 -2.99 24.96
C ARG A 58 0.62 -4.14 24.06
N VAL A 59 -0.65 -4.09 23.65
CA VAL A 59 -1.21 -5.04 22.68
C VAL A 59 -0.88 -4.57 21.26
N THR A 60 0.21 -5.07 20.68
CA THR A 60 0.43 -4.98 19.23
C THR A 60 -0.33 -6.12 18.55
N ALA A 61 -1.56 -5.85 18.12
CA ALA A 61 -2.28 -6.79 17.26
C ALA A 61 -1.62 -6.79 15.87
N GLU A 62 -0.95 -7.89 15.52
CA GLU A 62 -0.51 -8.09 14.14
C GLU A 62 -1.74 -8.14 13.21
N ARG A 63 -1.81 -7.22 12.24
CA ARG A 63 -2.86 -7.27 11.22
C ARG A 63 -2.63 -8.49 10.34
N SER A 64 -3.67 -9.31 10.16
CA SER A 64 -3.59 -10.44 9.23
C SER A 64 -3.55 -9.94 7.78
N ALA A 65 -2.96 -10.73 6.88
CA ALA A 65 -2.93 -10.39 5.45
C ALA A 65 -4.33 -10.19 4.86
N PHE A 66 -5.34 -10.92 5.36
CA PHE A 66 -6.74 -10.73 4.97
C PHE A 66 -7.25 -9.33 5.32
N VAL A 67 -7.02 -8.87 6.55
CA VAL A 67 -7.44 -7.52 6.99
C VAL A 67 -6.72 -6.45 6.19
N LEU A 68 -5.43 -6.60 5.93
CA LEU A 68 -4.66 -5.66 5.11
C LEU A 68 -5.17 -5.59 3.66
N ARG A 69 -5.59 -6.72 3.06
CA ARG A 69 -6.21 -6.72 1.73
C ARG A 69 -7.53 -5.94 1.72
N GLN A 70 -8.41 -6.19 2.68
CA GLN A 70 -9.68 -5.46 2.79
C GLN A 70 -9.47 -3.96 3.02
N GLN A 71 -8.51 -3.59 3.87
CA GLN A 71 -8.13 -2.18 4.07
C GLN A 71 -7.59 -1.54 2.79
N LEU A 72 -6.80 -2.28 2.02
CA LEU A 72 -6.27 -1.80 0.75
C LEU A 72 -7.38 -1.63 -0.31
N GLU A 73 -8.34 -2.54 -0.35
CA GLU A 73 -9.52 -2.48 -1.23
C GLU A 73 -10.34 -1.22 -0.94
N VAL A 74 -10.72 -1.01 0.32
CA VAL A 74 -11.46 0.19 0.75
C VAL A 74 -10.66 1.46 0.49
N ALA A 75 -9.39 1.53 0.91
CA ALA A 75 -8.56 2.72 0.72
C ALA A 75 -8.35 3.06 -0.76
N ARG A 76 -8.28 2.06 -1.64
CA ARG A 76 -8.17 2.26 -3.09
C ARG A 76 -9.45 2.80 -3.68
N GLU A 77 -10.60 2.26 -3.27
CA GLU A 77 -11.91 2.74 -3.70
C GLU A 77 -12.15 4.19 -3.27
N ASP A 78 -11.88 4.50 -2.00
CA ASP A 78 -12.00 5.86 -1.46
C ASP A 78 -11.06 6.85 -2.16
N PHE A 79 -9.81 6.44 -2.42
CA PHE A 79 -8.84 7.26 -3.15
C PHE A 79 -9.34 7.58 -4.56
N TYR A 80 -9.77 6.57 -5.33
CA TYR A 80 -10.20 6.77 -6.71
C TYR A 80 -11.54 7.49 -6.81
N ALA A 81 -12.47 7.29 -5.87
CA ALA A 81 -13.70 8.09 -5.79
C ALA A 81 -13.35 9.57 -5.61
N SER A 82 -12.48 9.88 -4.64
CA SER A 82 -12.10 11.26 -4.36
C SER A 82 -11.24 11.89 -5.47
N TYR A 83 -10.48 11.08 -6.21
CA TYR A 83 -9.73 11.51 -7.40
C TYR A 83 -10.69 11.83 -8.55
N ASN A 84 -11.65 10.95 -8.83
CA ASN A 84 -12.64 11.16 -9.90
C ASN A 84 -13.49 12.43 -9.64
N ASP A 85 -13.77 12.77 -8.38
CA ASP A 85 -14.54 13.98 -8.02
C ASP A 85 -13.83 15.30 -8.42
N VAL A 86 -12.50 15.30 -8.52
CA VAL A 86 -11.71 16.49 -8.85
C VAL A 86 -10.96 16.40 -10.17
N ASN A 87 -10.92 15.21 -10.78
CA ASN A 87 -10.39 14.98 -12.11
C ASN A 87 -11.35 15.56 -13.16
N ASP A 88 -10.82 16.32 -14.11
CA ASP A 88 -11.56 16.92 -15.22
C ASP A 88 -11.42 16.14 -16.54
N VAL A 89 -10.60 15.09 -16.55
CA VAL A 89 -10.37 14.24 -17.72
C VAL A 89 -11.21 12.96 -17.60
N ASP A 90 -12.43 12.95 -18.14
CA ASP A 90 -13.38 11.82 -18.05
C ASP A 90 -12.78 10.45 -18.45
N GLU A 91 -11.85 10.42 -19.42
CA GLU A 91 -11.23 9.15 -19.84
C GLU A 91 -10.27 8.56 -18.80
N PHE A 92 -9.82 9.37 -17.84
CA PHE A 92 -8.97 8.99 -16.72
C PHE A 92 -9.76 8.63 -15.45
N ASP A 93 -11.08 8.74 -15.47
CA ASP A 93 -11.91 8.23 -14.39
C ASP A 93 -11.65 6.75 -14.15
N ILE A 94 -11.58 6.37 -12.89
CA ILE A 94 -11.25 5.01 -12.46
C ILE A 94 -12.49 4.33 -11.90
N ASN A 95 -12.90 3.24 -12.54
CA ASN A 95 -14.02 2.41 -12.11
C ASN A 95 -13.51 1.19 -11.35
N CYS A 96 -13.83 1.11 -10.05
CA CYS A 96 -13.55 -0.05 -9.22
C CYS A 96 -14.77 -1.00 -9.17
N LYS A 97 -14.58 -2.26 -9.56
CA LYS A 97 -15.64 -3.29 -9.53
C LYS A 97 -15.13 -4.64 -9.04
N LYS A 98 -16.00 -5.37 -8.34
CA LYS A 98 -15.76 -6.79 -8.00
C LYS A 98 -16.06 -7.66 -9.20
N THR A 99 -15.18 -8.60 -9.48
CA THR A 99 -15.24 -9.40 -10.70
C THR A 99 -14.81 -10.84 -10.45
N ASP A 100 -15.50 -11.76 -11.12
CA ASP A 100 -15.36 -13.23 -11.00
C ASP A 100 -14.64 -13.82 -12.23
N TRP A 101 -13.52 -13.21 -12.66
CA TRP A 101 -12.79 -13.58 -13.88
C TRP A 101 -12.36 -15.05 -13.94
N THR A 102 -12.21 -15.72 -12.80
CA THR A 102 -11.73 -17.11 -12.72
C THR A 102 -12.86 -18.15 -12.75
N HIS A 103 -14.12 -17.73 -12.90
CA HIS A 103 -15.31 -18.59 -12.71
C HIS A 103 -15.31 -19.33 -11.36
N THR A 104 -14.58 -18.81 -10.39
CA THR A 104 -14.67 -19.24 -8.99
C THR A 104 -15.65 -18.33 -8.26
N ARG A 105 -16.09 -18.71 -7.05
CA ARG A 105 -16.86 -17.82 -6.16
C ARG A 105 -15.98 -16.80 -5.42
N ILE A 106 -14.74 -16.60 -5.88
CA ILE A 106 -13.77 -15.69 -5.27
C ILE A 106 -13.73 -14.43 -6.13
N GLN A 107 -14.36 -13.38 -5.60
CA GLN A 107 -14.36 -12.06 -6.19
C GLN A 107 -13.04 -11.35 -5.90
N GLU A 108 -12.42 -10.79 -6.93
CA GLU A 108 -11.31 -9.84 -6.79
C GLU A 108 -11.84 -8.44 -7.16
N GLN A 109 -11.45 -7.41 -6.40
CA GLN A 109 -11.73 -6.02 -6.78
C GLN A 109 -10.68 -5.56 -7.80
N ILE A 110 -11.13 -5.07 -8.95
CA ILE A 110 -10.28 -4.49 -9.98
C ILE A 110 -10.73 -3.05 -10.24
N CYS A 111 -9.77 -2.15 -10.30
CA CYS A 111 -9.97 -0.76 -10.68
C CYS A 111 -9.35 -0.53 -12.06
N LEU A 112 -10.16 -0.11 -13.04
CA LEU A 112 -9.73 0.15 -14.41
C LEU A 112 -10.11 1.56 -14.83
N PRO A 113 -9.24 2.27 -15.59
CA PRO A 113 -9.63 3.54 -16.17
C PRO A 113 -10.62 3.37 -17.31
N VAL A 114 -11.49 4.37 -17.49
CA VAL A 114 -12.53 4.38 -18.53
C VAL A 114 -11.95 4.16 -19.93
N PHE A 115 -10.80 4.77 -20.27
CA PHE A 115 -10.17 4.52 -21.58
C PHE A 115 -9.85 3.03 -21.81
N PHE A 116 -9.44 2.32 -20.75
CA PHE A 116 -9.06 0.92 -20.85
C PHE A 116 -10.28 0.01 -20.85
N GLU A 117 -11.33 0.36 -20.10
CA GLU A 117 -12.60 -0.35 -20.19
C GLU A 117 -13.19 -0.28 -21.61
N ARG A 118 -13.10 0.89 -22.26
CA ARG A 118 -13.47 1.05 -23.68
C ARG A 118 -12.60 0.20 -24.59
N ALA A 119 -11.28 0.22 -24.42
CA ALA A 119 -10.38 -0.63 -25.22
C ALA A 119 -10.70 -2.13 -25.06
N VAL A 120 -11.04 -2.59 -23.85
CA VAL A 120 -11.46 -3.97 -23.61
C VAL A 120 -12.79 -4.28 -24.32
N ALA A 121 -13.75 -3.36 -24.27
CA ALA A 121 -15.04 -3.53 -24.93
C ALA A 121 -14.91 -3.54 -26.47
N ASP A 122 -14.10 -2.64 -27.03
CA ASP A 122 -13.84 -2.55 -28.47
C ASP A 122 -13.18 -3.84 -28.98
N GLU A 123 -12.19 -4.36 -28.25
CA GLU A 123 -11.54 -5.62 -28.60
C GLU A 123 -12.52 -6.81 -28.55
N ALA A 124 -13.34 -6.87 -27.50
CA ALA A 124 -14.37 -7.91 -27.39
C ALA A 124 -15.39 -7.83 -28.54
N GLN A 125 -15.79 -6.62 -28.94
CA GLN A 125 -16.72 -6.41 -30.05
C GLN A 125 -16.09 -6.77 -31.40
N MET A 126 -14.81 -6.43 -31.63
CA MET A 126 -14.10 -6.80 -32.85
C MET A 126 -13.95 -8.32 -33.01
N GLY A 127 -13.66 -9.04 -31.93
CA GLY A 127 -13.63 -10.51 -31.95
C GLY A 127 -14.98 -11.12 -32.37
N LEU A 128 -16.09 -10.54 -31.90
CA LEU A 128 -17.44 -10.96 -32.32
C LEU A 128 -17.72 -10.68 -33.81
N ILE A 129 -17.34 -9.51 -34.32
CA ILE A 129 -17.59 -9.11 -35.72
C ILE A 129 -16.73 -9.92 -36.70
N ASN A 130 -15.45 -10.12 -36.38
CA ASN A 130 -14.50 -10.78 -37.27
C ASN A 130 -14.62 -12.31 -37.25
N GLY A 131 -15.44 -12.87 -36.35
CA GLY A 131 -15.58 -14.33 -36.16
C GLY A 131 -14.31 -14.99 -35.61
N ASP A 132 -13.35 -14.19 -35.14
CA ASP A 132 -12.09 -14.63 -34.55
C ASP A 132 -12.21 -14.51 -33.03
N PHE A 133 -12.52 -15.63 -32.36
CA PHE A 133 -12.66 -15.69 -30.91
C PHE A 133 -11.31 -15.72 -30.17
N VAL A 134 -10.22 -15.29 -30.81
CA VAL A 134 -8.92 -15.13 -30.15
C VAL A 134 -9.05 -14.03 -29.11
N MET A 135 -9.29 -14.45 -27.86
CA MET A 135 -9.30 -13.56 -26.71
C MET A 135 -7.89 -12.98 -26.53
N ILE A 136 -7.72 -11.71 -26.89
CA ILE A 136 -6.48 -10.99 -26.57
C ILE A 136 -6.34 -10.97 -25.04
N ALA A 137 -5.17 -11.38 -24.55
CA ALA A 137 -4.87 -11.29 -23.14
C ALA A 137 -4.92 -9.82 -22.68
N LEU A 138 -5.57 -9.54 -21.55
CA LEU A 138 -5.64 -8.19 -20.96
C LEU A 138 -4.25 -7.54 -20.81
N SER A 139 -3.21 -8.33 -20.57
CA SER A 139 -1.82 -7.86 -20.50
C SER A 139 -1.27 -7.37 -21.85
N SER A 140 -1.67 -7.99 -22.96
CA SER A 140 -1.32 -7.54 -24.31
C SER A 140 -2.02 -6.23 -24.64
N LEU A 141 -3.31 -6.10 -24.29
CA LEU A 141 -4.05 -4.87 -24.47
C LEU A 141 -3.49 -3.74 -23.58
N ALA A 142 -3.16 -4.03 -22.32
CA ALA A 142 -2.51 -3.06 -21.43
C ALA A 142 -1.16 -2.59 -21.97
N LYS A 143 -0.41 -3.47 -22.65
CA LYS A 143 0.83 -3.10 -23.33
C LYS A 143 0.58 -2.18 -24.53
N ALA A 144 -0.50 -2.41 -25.29
CA ALA A 144 -0.89 -1.54 -26.39
C ALA A 144 -1.27 -0.13 -25.89
N GLU A 145 -1.98 -0.05 -24.76
CA GLU A 145 -2.41 1.19 -24.12
C GLU A 145 -1.37 1.81 -23.17
N ARG A 146 -0.12 1.33 -23.17
CA ARG A 146 0.93 1.75 -22.21
C ARG A 146 1.10 3.27 -22.12
N ARG A 147 1.01 3.98 -23.25
CA ARG A 147 1.14 5.45 -23.28
C ARG A 147 0.01 6.15 -22.52
N ARG A 148 -1.22 5.66 -22.63
CA ARG A 148 -2.35 6.20 -21.86
C ARG A 148 -2.20 5.91 -20.38
N PHE A 149 -1.70 4.73 -20.01
CA PHE A 149 -1.37 4.45 -18.60
C PHE A 149 -0.27 5.36 -18.05
N GLU A 150 0.77 5.68 -18.84
CA GLU A 150 1.80 6.66 -18.46
C GLU A 150 1.18 8.06 -18.25
N GLN A 151 0.26 8.48 -19.10
CA GLN A 151 -0.46 9.76 -18.97
C GLN A 151 -1.33 9.80 -17.72
N LEU A 152 -2.13 8.75 -17.49
CA LEU A 152 -2.95 8.61 -16.29
C LEU A 152 -2.10 8.69 -15.02
N GLN A 153 -0.97 7.98 -14.96
CA GLN A 153 -0.09 8.00 -13.79
C GLN A 153 0.44 9.41 -13.50
N ASN A 154 0.91 10.11 -14.53
CA ASN A 154 1.38 11.48 -14.37
C ASN A 154 0.24 12.42 -13.94
N HIS A 155 -0.95 12.23 -14.48
CA HIS A 155 -2.13 13.02 -14.14
C HIS A 155 -2.55 12.82 -12.68
N VAL A 156 -2.65 11.56 -12.24
CA VAL A 156 -2.96 11.21 -10.84
C VAL A 156 -1.94 11.84 -9.88
N LEU A 157 -0.65 11.83 -10.23
CA LEU A 157 0.40 12.47 -9.43
C LEU A 157 0.24 13.99 -9.40
N GLN A 158 -0.04 14.62 -10.53
CA GLN A 158 -0.27 16.06 -10.61
C GLN A 158 -1.46 16.47 -9.75
N VAL A 159 -2.61 15.81 -9.91
CA VAL A 159 -3.82 16.06 -9.12
C VAL A 159 -3.55 15.84 -7.64
N ALA A 160 -2.82 14.79 -7.26
CA ALA A 160 -2.46 14.56 -5.86
C ALA A 160 -1.59 15.68 -5.27
N LEU A 161 -0.71 16.31 -6.06
CA LEU A 161 0.09 17.46 -5.61
C LEU A 161 -0.75 18.74 -5.45
N GLU A 162 -1.79 18.91 -6.26
CA GLU A 162 -2.72 20.04 -6.19
C GLU A 162 -3.69 19.93 -5.00
N TYR A 163 -4.10 18.70 -4.65
CA TYR A 163 -5.07 18.42 -3.59
C TYR A 163 -4.44 17.61 -2.45
N PRO A 164 -4.02 18.24 -1.33
CA PRO A 164 -3.27 17.57 -0.25
C PRO A 164 -3.95 16.35 0.37
N TYR A 165 -5.29 16.32 0.39
CA TYR A 165 -6.03 15.17 0.91
C TYR A 165 -5.83 13.92 0.03
N LEU A 166 -5.70 14.08 -1.29
CA LEU A 166 -5.40 12.98 -2.21
C LEU A 166 -3.98 12.46 -2.00
N ALA A 167 -2.99 13.35 -1.85
CA ALA A 167 -1.62 12.95 -1.52
C ALA A 167 -1.57 12.15 -0.20
N ASN A 168 -2.26 12.60 0.83
CA ASN A 168 -2.34 11.89 2.11
C ASN A 168 -3.00 10.51 1.96
N SER A 169 -4.12 10.42 1.24
CA SER A 169 -4.79 9.15 0.97
C SER A 169 -3.91 8.18 0.17
N MET A 170 -3.17 8.69 -0.82
CA MET A 170 -2.20 7.91 -1.60
C MET A 170 -1.07 7.36 -0.71
N LEU A 171 -0.57 8.16 0.24
CA LEU A 171 0.45 7.73 1.21
C LEU A 171 -0.08 6.65 2.15
N GLU A 172 -1.30 6.81 2.68
CA GLU A 172 -1.93 5.80 3.56
C GLU A 172 -2.15 4.47 2.83
N MET A 173 -2.64 4.53 1.59
CA MET A 173 -2.76 3.35 0.74
C MET A 173 -1.39 2.66 0.54
N GLY A 174 -0.32 3.44 0.29
CA GLY A 174 1.04 2.94 0.17
C GLY A 174 1.55 2.22 1.43
N LYS A 175 1.23 2.73 2.63
CA LYS A 175 1.58 2.08 3.90
C LYS A 175 0.90 0.71 4.04
N ILE A 176 -0.39 0.60 3.69
CA ILE A 176 -1.13 -0.67 3.74
C ILE A 176 -0.50 -1.66 2.74
N GLN A 177 -0.14 -1.20 1.55
CA GLN A 177 0.47 -2.04 0.53
C GLN A 177 1.85 -2.56 0.94
N ALA A 178 2.68 -1.73 1.57
CA ALA A 178 3.97 -2.14 2.13
C ALA A 178 3.78 -3.20 3.22
N ALA A 179 2.86 -2.97 4.16
CA ALA A 179 2.55 -3.93 5.22
C ALA A 179 2.05 -5.28 4.68
N LEU A 180 1.21 -5.27 3.64
CA LEU A 180 0.72 -6.48 2.98
C LEU A 180 1.86 -7.24 2.29
N THR A 181 2.81 -6.52 1.70
CA THR A 181 3.98 -7.11 1.02
C THR A 181 4.88 -7.82 2.02
N ILE A 182 5.19 -7.17 3.14
CA ILE A 182 5.95 -7.78 4.24
C ILE A 182 5.27 -9.05 4.74
N LYS A 183 3.95 -9.00 5.03
CA LYS A 183 3.21 -10.18 5.49
C LYS A 183 3.19 -11.32 4.46
N LYS A 184 3.20 -10.98 3.17
CA LYS A 184 3.30 -11.97 2.09
C LYS A 184 4.68 -12.63 2.06
N GLU A 185 5.75 -11.86 2.17
CA GLU A 185 7.13 -12.37 2.23
C GLU A 185 7.36 -13.25 3.46
N GLU A 186 6.89 -12.82 4.64
CA GLU A 186 6.90 -13.62 5.87
C GLU A 186 6.18 -14.96 5.69
N CYS A 187 5.03 -14.96 5.01
CA CYS A 187 4.27 -16.19 4.71
C CYS A 187 5.07 -17.13 3.80
N MET A 188 5.69 -16.58 2.74
CA MET A 188 6.47 -17.34 1.77
C MET A 188 7.79 -17.90 2.34
N ALA A 189 8.35 -17.26 3.36
CA ALA A 189 9.59 -17.68 4.01
C ALA A 189 9.41 -18.86 4.99
N ARG A 190 8.17 -19.23 5.34
CA ARG A 190 7.91 -20.33 6.29
C ARG A 190 8.17 -21.70 5.65
N PRO A 191 9.05 -22.54 6.22
CA PRO A 191 9.49 -23.80 5.61
C PRO A 191 8.38 -24.88 5.52
N GLY A 192 7.28 -24.74 6.25
CA GLY A 192 6.15 -25.68 6.24
C GLY A 192 5.21 -25.58 5.03
N PHE A 193 5.55 -24.79 4.00
CA PHE A 193 4.58 -24.35 2.98
C PHE A 193 4.80 -24.91 1.57
N LEU A 194 5.80 -25.77 1.35
CA LEU A 194 6.14 -26.31 0.02
C LEU A 194 5.02 -27.13 -0.68
N GLY A 195 3.86 -27.35 -0.04
CA GLY A 195 2.72 -28.07 -0.62
C GLY A 195 1.51 -27.22 -1.06
N ILE A 196 1.32 -25.97 -0.58
CA ILE A 196 0.06 -25.24 -0.80
C ILE A 196 0.30 -23.75 -1.12
N PHE A 197 1.10 -23.43 -2.14
CA PHE A 197 1.40 -22.06 -2.64
C PHE A 197 0.22 -21.08 -2.74
N ARG A 198 -1.04 -21.55 -2.63
CA ARG A 198 -2.27 -20.75 -2.66
C ARG A 198 -2.60 -19.98 -1.37
N LEU A 199 -2.06 -20.31 -0.20
CA LEU A 199 -2.44 -19.62 1.06
C LEU A 199 -1.72 -18.27 1.28
N CYS A 200 -0.59 -18.04 0.62
CA CYS A 200 0.17 -16.78 0.73
C CYS A 200 -0.16 -15.77 -0.38
N ARG A 201 -1.16 -16.05 -1.24
CA ARG A 201 -1.62 -15.14 -2.30
C ARG A 201 -2.45 -14.02 -1.71
#